data_AF-X1PCM8-F1
#
_entry.id   AF-X1PCM8-F1
#
_cell.length_a   1.000
_cell.length_b   1.000
_cell.length_c   1.000
_cell.angle_alpha   90.00
_cell.angle_beta   90.00
_cell.angle_gamma   90.00
#
_symmetry.space_group_name_H-M   'P 1'
#
loop_
_entity.id
_entity.type
_entity.pdbx_description
1 polymer ?
#
loop_
_entity_poly.entity_id
_entity_poly.type
_entity_poly.pdbx_seq_one_letter_code
_entity_poly.pdbx_strand_id
1 'polypeptide(L)'
;TKVRFDKLMKGYMPVKGGDTIRVSLEFQTEGKDYFLKKTWKPGNRKGSSILKFSDQREFTTDGEVSRLIDELLPAHQGTVNNILLTWQSALDKTMDILHDEDVNIRPDLGDILRSSIMETDGVSIEKLRLILDREYEDYFQHWDMEKEAPENRRGINYPYKKGVGKILKAYYEKEGIKKNYEEADKIEIEIDEINKKIQDKESKQNKIKDELNQYKGKKSQIQERQQIDNDLREIDHETEEIKKLSKEWPIKENWLSKKAEPG
;
A
#
# COMPACT_ATOMS: atom_id res chain seq x y z
N THR A 1 -1.71 42.06 -48.04
CA THR A 1 -2.86 42.73 -48.66
C THR A 1 -3.82 43.18 -47.56
N LYS A 2 -4.42 44.38 -47.67
CA LYS A 2 -5.32 45.07 -46.70
C LYS A 2 -6.34 44.15 -46.00
N VAL A 3 -6.75 43.08 -46.69
CA VAL A 3 -7.74 42.06 -46.30
C VAL A 3 -7.34 41.21 -45.08
N ARG A 4 -6.05 40.92 -44.84
CA ARG A 4 -5.65 39.92 -43.81
C ARG A 4 -5.67 40.48 -42.37
N PHE A 5 -5.30 41.74 -42.18
CA PHE A 5 -5.31 42.41 -40.87
C PHE A 5 -6.74 42.71 -40.40
N ASP A 6 -7.54 43.32 -41.28
CA ASP A 6 -8.93 43.67 -40.96
C ASP A 6 -9.82 42.44 -40.72
N LYS A 7 -9.51 41.30 -41.37
CA LYS A 7 -10.24 40.04 -41.18
C LYS A 7 -9.89 39.32 -39.88
N LEU A 8 -8.63 39.40 -39.42
CA LEU A 8 -8.14 38.61 -38.27
C LEU A 8 -8.10 39.39 -36.96
N MET A 9 -7.70 40.66 -36.96
CA MET A 9 -7.41 41.39 -35.71
C MET A 9 -8.46 42.42 -35.32
N LYS A 10 -9.29 42.89 -36.26
CA LYS A 10 -10.25 43.99 -36.03
C LYS A 10 -11.23 43.70 -34.90
N GLY A 11 -11.70 42.45 -34.78
CA GLY A 11 -12.61 42.01 -33.72
C GLY A 11 -11.98 41.93 -32.33
N TYR A 12 -10.65 41.88 -32.25
CA TYR A 12 -9.89 41.77 -31.00
C TYR A 12 -9.32 43.11 -30.51
N MET A 13 -9.48 44.19 -31.29
CA MET A 13 -8.98 45.51 -30.91
C MET A 13 -9.73 46.05 -29.68
N PRO A 14 -9.05 46.71 -28.73
CA PRO A 14 -9.69 47.29 -27.57
C PRO A 14 -10.77 48.31 -27.97
N VAL A 15 -12.00 48.11 -27.48
CA VAL A 15 -13.15 48.95 -27.85
C VAL A 15 -13.13 50.33 -27.16
N LYS A 16 -12.36 50.47 -26.06
CA LYS A 16 -12.25 51.71 -25.28
C LYS A 16 -10.80 52.22 -25.22
N GLY A 17 -10.46 53.15 -26.10
CA GLY A 17 -9.26 54.02 -25.99
C GLY A 17 -7.89 53.39 -26.24
N GLY A 18 -7.79 52.06 -26.36
CA GLY A 18 -6.53 51.37 -26.67
C GLY A 18 -6.34 51.17 -28.18
N ASP A 19 -5.17 51.52 -28.71
CA ASP A 19 -4.83 51.30 -30.11
C ASP A 19 -3.93 50.07 -30.33
N THR A 20 -3.39 49.47 -29.27
CA THR A 20 -2.34 48.46 -29.37
C THR A 20 -2.76 47.15 -28.71
N ILE A 21 -2.57 46.02 -29.40
CA ILE A 21 -2.60 44.68 -28.81
C ILE A 21 -1.16 44.19 -28.69
N ARG A 22 -0.80 43.64 -27.54
CA ARG A 22 0.51 43.01 -27.33
C ARG A 22 0.32 41.68 -26.62
N VAL A 23 0.91 40.64 -27.19
CA VAL A 23 0.98 39.30 -26.60
C VAL A 23 2.45 38.97 -26.40
N SER A 24 2.77 38.45 -25.23
CA SER A 24 4.11 37.95 -24.88
C SER A 24 3.97 36.50 -24.44
N LEU A 25 4.92 35.67 -24.83
CA LEU A 25 5.02 34.26 -24.48
C LEU A 25 6.46 33.98 -24.02
N GLU A 26 6.58 33.39 -22.84
CA GLU A 26 7.83 32.84 -22.31
C GLU A 26 7.75 31.33 -22.42
N PHE A 27 8.77 30.70 -22.99
CA PHE A 27 8.79 29.26 -23.18
C PHE A 27 10.22 28.72 -23.11
N GLN A 28 10.34 27.42 -22.83
CA GLN A 28 11.62 26.74 -22.69
C GLN A 28 11.73 25.63 -23.72
N THR A 29 12.86 25.53 -24.41
CA THR A 29 13.20 24.36 -25.24
C THR A 29 14.64 23.94 -24.97
N GLU A 30 14.88 22.63 -24.87
CA GLU A 30 16.18 22.03 -24.51
C GLU A 30 16.87 22.68 -23.29
N GLY A 31 16.08 23.07 -22.30
CA GLY A 31 16.59 23.70 -21.07
C GLY A 31 16.92 25.19 -21.20
N LYS A 32 16.72 25.82 -22.36
CA LYS A 32 17.00 27.25 -22.60
C LYS A 32 15.71 28.07 -22.64
N ASP A 33 15.78 29.28 -22.11
CA ASP A 33 14.64 30.20 -22.04
C ASP A 33 14.56 31.10 -23.27
N TYR A 34 13.33 31.30 -23.74
CA TYR A 34 13.00 32.13 -24.89
C TYR A 34 11.83 33.04 -24.56
N PHE A 35 11.89 34.26 -25.11
CA PHE A 35 10.82 35.25 -24.98
C PHE A 35 10.36 35.70 -26.36
N LEU A 36 9.10 35.42 -26.69
CA LEU A 36 8.44 35.86 -27.91
C LEU A 36 7.44 36.96 -27.58
N LYS A 37 7.49 38.08 -28.30
CA LYS A 37 6.52 39.17 -28.18
C LYS A 37 6.00 39.57 -29.55
N LYS A 38 4.69 39.63 -29.70
CA LYS A 38 4.02 40.13 -30.90
C LYS A 38 3.14 41.32 -30.57
N THR A 39 3.29 42.38 -31.35
CA THR A 39 2.54 43.63 -31.16
C THR A 39 1.79 43.99 -32.43
N TRP A 40 0.52 44.35 -32.30
CA TRP A 40 -0.32 44.84 -33.39
C TRP A 40 -0.77 46.27 -33.09
N LYS A 41 -0.72 47.14 -34.09
CA LYS A 41 -1.10 48.56 -34.02
C LYS A 41 -1.85 48.98 -35.29
N PRO A 42 -2.70 50.02 -35.25
CA PRO A 42 -3.36 50.54 -36.44
C PRO A 42 -2.27 51.15 -37.33
N GLY A 43 -2.29 50.83 -38.62
CA GLY A 43 -1.25 51.23 -39.57
C GLY A 43 -0.08 50.25 -39.71
N ASN A 44 0.25 49.44 -38.69
CA ASN A 44 1.19 48.32 -38.83
C ASN A 44 0.44 47.01 -39.13
N ARG A 45 0.20 46.79 -40.43
CA ARG A 45 -0.70 45.75 -40.95
C ARG A 45 -0.22 44.31 -40.76
N LYS A 46 1.06 44.07 -40.47
CA LYS A 46 1.61 42.72 -40.23
C LYS A 46 1.83 42.44 -38.73
N GLY A 47 1.77 43.49 -37.90
CA GLY A 47 2.31 43.46 -36.55
C GLY A 47 3.84 43.57 -36.55
N SER A 48 4.44 43.51 -35.38
CA SER A 48 5.89 43.40 -35.20
C SER A 48 6.19 42.30 -34.20
N SER A 49 7.14 41.44 -34.53
CA SER A 49 7.52 40.28 -33.73
C SER A 49 8.93 40.47 -33.17
N ILE A 50 9.15 40.08 -31.93
CA ILE A 50 10.47 40.11 -31.27
C ILE A 50 10.67 38.75 -30.61
N LEU A 51 11.75 38.06 -30.95
CA LEU A 51 12.20 36.82 -30.31
C LEU A 51 13.52 37.07 -29.61
N LYS A 52 13.60 36.77 -28.31
CA LYS A 52 14.80 36.90 -27.50
C LYS A 52 15.26 35.55 -26.97
N PHE A 53 16.57 35.37 -26.97
CA PHE A 53 17.26 34.20 -26.43
C PHE A 53 17.80 34.53 -25.03
N SER A 54 18.06 33.50 -24.22
CA SER A 54 18.70 33.63 -22.91
C SER A 54 20.09 34.28 -22.94
N ASP A 55 20.78 34.21 -24.08
CA ASP A 55 22.07 34.87 -24.33
C ASP A 55 21.97 36.34 -24.80
N GLN A 56 20.79 36.95 -24.62
CA GLN A 56 20.46 38.33 -25.00
C GLN A 56 20.42 38.62 -26.50
N ARG A 57 20.55 37.61 -27.38
CA ARG A 57 20.30 37.81 -28.82
C ARG A 57 18.83 38.12 -29.06
N GLU A 58 18.58 39.12 -29.91
CA GLU A 58 17.23 39.59 -30.26
C GLU A 58 17.03 39.60 -31.78
N PHE A 59 15.94 38.99 -32.23
CA PHE A 59 15.52 38.97 -33.63
C PHE A 59 14.20 39.73 -33.76
N THR A 60 14.14 40.67 -34.70
CA THR A 60 12.97 41.57 -34.91
C THR A 60 12.38 41.49 -36.32
N THR A 61 13.09 40.84 -37.26
CA THR A 61 12.64 40.63 -38.63
C THR A 61 11.58 39.53 -38.66
N ASP A 62 10.35 39.83 -39.10
CA ASP A 62 9.23 38.87 -39.11
C ASP A 62 9.56 37.53 -39.80
N GLY A 63 10.33 37.55 -40.90
CA GLY A 63 10.71 36.33 -41.62
C GLY A 63 11.69 35.45 -40.85
N GLU A 64 12.70 36.05 -40.22
CA GLU A 64 13.68 35.33 -39.38
C GLU A 64 13.03 34.81 -38.11
N VAL A 65 12.17 35.63 -37.48
CA VAL A 65 11.43 35.25 -36.28
C VAL A 65 10.51 34.06 -36.58
N SER A 66 9.80 34.06 -37.71
CA SER A 66 8.94 32.93 -38.10
C SER A 66 9.76 31.64 -38.28
N ARG A 67 10.89 31.72 -39.00
CA ARG A 67 11.76 30.56 -39.22
C ARG A 67 12.31 29.99 -37.92
N LEU A 68 12.75 30.86 -37.01
CA LEU A 68 13.26 30.43 -35.71
C LEU A 68 12.17 29.83 -34.82
N ILE A 69 10.93 30.35 -34.87
CA ILE A 69 9.80 29.74 -34.16
C ILE A 69 9.52 28.33 -34.70
N ASP A 70 9.53 28.15 -36.02
CA ASP A 70 9.30 26.84 -36.64
C ASP A 70 10.39 25.82 -36.28
N GLU A 71 11.64 26.27 -36.06
CA GLU A 71 12.75 25.43 -35.59
C GLU A 71 12.68 25.12 -34.08
N LEU A 72 12.16 26.05 -33.27
CA LEU A 72 12.12 25.91 -31.80
C LEU A 72 10.91 25.12 -31.30
N LEU A 73 9.81 25.14 -32.04
CA LEU A 73 8.60 24.40 -31.66
C LEU A 73 8.79 22.90 -31.92
N PRO A 74 8.31 22.03 -31.01
CA PRO A 74 8.46 20.58 -31.14
C PRO A 74 7.63 19.99 -32.30
N ALA A 75 6.73 20.78 -32.88
CA ALA A 75 5.89 20.40 -33.99
C ALA A 75 5.52 21.61 -34.84
N HIS A 76 5.17 21.37 -36.11
CA HIS A 76 4.73 22.42 -37.02
C HIS A 76 3.39 23.05 -36.62
N GLN A 77 3.11 24.24 -37.17
CA GLN A 77 1.98 25.08 -36.82
C GLN A 77 0.64 24.34 -36.77
N GLY A 78 0.36 23.47 -37.73
CA GLY A 78 -0.89 22.72 -37.77
C GLY A 78 -1.07 21.71 -36.63
N THR A 79 0.01 21.02 -36.27
CA THR A 79 0.03 20.10 -35.11
C THR A 79 -0.13 20.86 -33.81
N VAL A 80 0.54 22.00 -33.68
CA VAL A 80 0.41 22.85 -32.48
C VAL A 80 -1.02 23.36 -32.33
N ASN A 81 -1.65 23.86 -33.40
CA ASN A 81 -3.00 24.40 -33.33
C ASN A 81 -4.08 23.35 -33.05
N ASN A 82 -3.94 22.15 -33.64
CA ASN A 82 -5.01 21.16 -33.63
C ASN A 82 -4.83 20.08 -32.56
N ILE A 83 -3.61 19.81 -32.10
CA ILE A 83 -3.33 18.77 -31.09
C ILE A 83 -2.89 19.36 -29.75
N LEU A 84 -2.00 20.37 -29.74
CA LEU A 84 -1.46 20.92 -28.49
C LEU A 84 -2.32 22.04 -27.91
N LEU A 85 -2.87 22.90 -28.78
CA LEU A 85 -3.65 24.08 -28.43
C LEU A 85 -5.14 23.90 -28.77
N THR A 86 -5.60 22.65 -28.90
CA THR A 86 -6.99 22.33 -29.25
C THR A 86 -7.94 23.14 -28.37
N TRP A 87 -8.76 23.99 -28.99
CA TRP A 87 -9.65 24.89 -28.27
C TRP A 87 -10.58 24.07 -27.36
N GLN A 88 -10.85 24.53 -26.13
CA GLN A 88 -11.78 23.86 -25.21
C GLN A 88 -13.13 23.54 -25.88
N SER A 89 -13.60 24.39 -26.79
CA SER A 89 -14.83 24.15 -27.57
C SER A 89 -14.77 22.97 -28.54
N ALA A 90 -13.59 22.51 -28.94
CA ALA A 90 -13.39 21.28 -29.70
C ALA A 90 -13.30 20.07 -28.76
N LEU A 91 -12.69 20.22 -27.57
CA LEU A 91 -12.65 19.18 -26.54
C LEU A 91 -14.04 18.90 -25.93
N ASP A 92 -14.84 19.93 -25.67
CA ASP A 92 -16.21 19.79 -25.15
C ASP A 92 -17.09 19.03 -26.14
N LYS A 93 -17.01 19.35 -27.44
CA LYS A 93 -17.68 18.58 -28.49
C LYS A 93 -17.17 17.13 -28.56
N THR A 94 -15.87 16.93 -28.35
CA THR A 94 -15.28 15.59 -28.30
C THR A 94 -15.77 14.82 -27.06
N MET A 95 -15.97 15.50 -25.94
CA MET A 95 -16.48 14.92 -24.69
C MET A 95 -17.97 14.59 -24.78
N ASP A 96 -18.77 15.46 -25.39
CA ASP A 96 -20.20 15.20 -25.69
C ASP A 96 -20.35 13.98 -26.59
N ILE A 97 -19.47 13.83 -27.57
CA ILE A 97 -19.39 12.66 -28.46
C ILE A 97 -18.94 11.40 -27.69
N LEU A 98 -18.09 11.52 -26.68
CA LEU A 98 -17.65 10.39 -25.85
C LEU A 98 -18.67 9.98 -24.77
N HIS A 99 -19.62 10.86 -24.42
CA HIS A 99 -20.66 10.60 -23.43
C HIS A 99 -21.91 9.92 -24.00
N ASP A 100 -22.10 9.90 -25.32
CA ASP A 100 -23.16 9.11 -25.95
C ASP A 100 -22.76 7.62 -25.89
N GLU A 101 -23.61 6.77 -25.30
CA GLU A 101 -23.32 5.35 -24.99
C GLU A 101 -23.16 4.44 -26.22
N ASP A 102 -23.18 5.00 -27.44
CA ASP A 102 -23.11 4.24 -28.68
C ASP A 102 -21.67 3.86 -29.04
N VAL A 103 -21.37 2.57 -29.01
CA VAL A 103 -20.08 1.95 -29.40
C VAL A 103 -19.69 2.25 -30.87
N ASN A 104 -20.59 2.87 -31.63
CA ASN A 104 -20.45 3.22 -33.05
C ASN A 104 -19.80 4.59 -33.31
N ILE A 105 -19.24 5.25 -32.29
CA ILE A 105 -18.70 6.62 -32.35
C ILE A 105 -17.20 6.70 -32.73
N ARG A 106 -16.50 5.56 -32.79
CA ARG A 106 -15.12 5.48 -33.32
C ARG A 106 -14.90 6.13 -34.72
N PRO A 107 -15.87 6.14 -35.65
CA PRO A 107 -15.75 6.86 -36.92
C PRO A 107 -15.73 8.38 -36.75
N ASP A 108 -16.46 8.94 -35.78
CA ASP A 108 -16.74 10.38 -35.64
C ASP A 108 -15.58 11.13 -34.95
N LEU A 109 -14.93 10.49 -33.97
CA LEU A 109 -13.60 10.93 -33.49
C LEU A 109 -12.59 10.91 -34.64
N GLY A 110 -12.68 9.89 -35.49
CA GLY A 110 -11.91 9.78 -36.72
C GLY A 110 -12.19 10.92 -37.69
N ASP A 111 -13.42 11.43 -37.77
CA ASP A 111 -13.81 12.54 -38.64
C ASP A 111 -13.38 13.91 -38.10
N ILE A 112 -13.45 14.14 -36.79
CA ILE A 112 -12.87 15.32 -36.13
C ILE A 112 -11.36 15.33 -36.33
N LEU A 113 -10.70 14.21 -36.03
CA LEU A 113 -9.27 14.05 -36.25
C LEU A 113 -8.93 14.19 -37.74
N ARG A 114 -9.73 13.63 -38.67
CA ARG A 114 -9.57 13.79 -40.14
C ARG A 114 -9.71 15.23 -40.62
N SER A 115 -10.60 16.03 -40.02
CA SER A 115 -10.69 17.47 -40.33
C SER A 115 -9.40 18.21 -39.90
N SER A 116 -8.79 17.78 -38.80
CA SER A 116 -7.46 18.23 -38.37
C SER A 116 -6.31 17.65 -39.22
N ILE A 117 -6.46 16.47 -39.86
CA ILE A 117 -5.44 15.80 -40.70
C ILE A 117 -5.01 16.64 -41.90
N MET A 118 -5.93 17.38 -42.52
CA MET A 118 -5.57 18.27 -43.65
C MET A 118 -4.63 19.41 -43.22
N GLU A 119 -4.56 19.69 -41.91
CA GLU A 119 -3.75 20.78 -41.35
C GLU A 119 -2.55 20.28 -40.54
N THR A 120 -2.56 19.08 -39.96
CA THR A 120 -1.39 18.53 -39.25
C THR A 120 -0.34 18.04 -40.25
N ASP A 121 0.80 18.72 -40.33
CA ASP A 121 1.93 18.46 -41.25
C ASP A 121 2.55 17.05 -41.07
N GLY A 122 1.86 16.01 -41.53
CA GLY A 122 2.40 14.65 -41.65
C GLY A 122 2.36 13.77 -40.40
N VAL A 123 1.65 14.15 -39.32
CA VAL A 123 1.46 13.26 -38.17
C VAL A 123 0.47 12.15 -38.52
N SER A 124 0.92 10.89 -38.52
CA SER A 124 0.05 9.74 -38.75
C SER A 124 -0.86 9.50 -37.54
N ILE A 125 -2.09 9.99 -37.61
CA ILE A 125 -3.11 9.77 -36.58
C ILE A 125 -3.44 8.29 -36.42
N GLU A 126 -3.38 7.52 -37.51
CA GLU A 126 -3.55 6.06 -37.43
C GLU A 126 -2.50 5.44 -36.50
N LYS A 127 -1.25 5.91 -36.56
CA LYS A 127 -0.21 5.47 -35.63
C LYS A 127 -0.50 5.91 -34.20
N LEU A 128 -0.97 7.13 -33.99
CA LEU A 128 -1.36 7.61 -32.65
C LEU A 128 -2.51 6.79 -32.06
N ARG A 129 -3.54 6.53 -32.86
CA ARG A 129 -4.69 5.70 -32.49
C ARG A 129 -4.25 4.29 -32.11
N LEU A 130 -3.42 3.65 -32.93
CA LEU A 130 -2.91 2.31 -32.65
C LEU A 130 -2.07 2.27 -31.36
N ILE A 131 -1.32 3.32 -31.06
CA ILE A 131 -0.59 3.44 -29.79
C ILE A 131 -1.57 3.59 -28.62
N LEU A 132 -2.58 4.45 -28.74
CA LEU A 132 -3.59 4.65 -27.70
C LEU A 132 -4.40 3.38 -27.44
N ASP A 133 -4.87 2.70 -28.49
CA ASP A 133 -5.62 1.45 -28.38
C ASP A 133 -4.75 0.37 -27.70
N ARG A 134 -3.46 0.29 -28.05
CA ARG A 134 -2.52 -0.65 -27.41
C ARG A 134 -2.29 -0.32 -25.93
N GLU A 135 -2.06 0.94 -25.59
CA GLU A 135 -1.88 1.35 -24.19
C GLU A 135 -3.17 1.11 -23.38
N TYR A 136 -4.32 1.43 -23.96
CA TYR A 136 -5.61 1.17 -23.33
C TYR A 136 -5.78 -0.33 -23.03
N GLU A 137 -5.53 -1.19 -24.02
CA GLU A 137 -5.54 -2.64 -23.80
C GLU A 137 -4.52 -3.06 -22.74
N ASP A 138 -3.26 -2.64 -22.83
CA ASP A 138 -2.21 -3.03 -21.87
C ASP A 138 -2.55 -2.70 -20.40
N TYR A 139 -3.25 -1.59 -20.16
CA TYR A 139 -3.69 -1.22 -18.82
C TYR A 139 -5.00 -1.88 -18.39
N PHE A 140 -6.02 -1.85 -19.24
CA PHE A 140 -7.42 -2.14 -18.88
C PHE A 140 -7.93 -3.49 -19.36
N GLN A 141 -7.10 -4.34 -19.98
CA GLN A 141 -7.56 -5.65 -20.44
C GLN A 141 -8.18 -6.46 -19.29
N HIS A 142 -9.44 -6.85 -19.49
CA HIS A 142 -10.29 -7.55 -18.52
C HIS A 142 -10.61 -6.79 -17.23
N TRP A 143 -10.51 -5.46 -17.26
CA TRP A 143 -10.88 -4.56 -16.18
C TRP A 143 -12.12 -3.75 -16.54
N ASP A 144 -13.17 -3.86 -15.71
CA ASP A 144 -14.38 -3.04 -15.81
C ASP A 144 -14.14 -1.73 -15.04
N MET A 145 -14.04 -0.61 -15.77
CA MET A 145 -13.77 0.71 -15.18
C MET A 145 -14.94 1.22 -14.32
N GLU A 146 -16.18 0.94 -14.71
CA GLU A 146 -17.35 1.42 -13.96
C GLU A 146 -17.51 0.68 -12.64
N LYS A 147 -17.22 -0.62 -12.65
CA LYS A 147 -17.33 -1.47 -11.46
C LYS A 147 -16.05 -1.53 -10.64
N GLU A 148 -14.96 -0.93 -11.12
CA GLU A 148 -13.61 -1.01 -10.57
C GLU A 148 -13.21 -2.46 -10.21
N ALA A 149 -13.52 -3.40 -11.10
CA ALA A 149 -13.40 -4.82 -10.82
C ALA A 149 -13.02 -5.63 -12.07
N PRO A 150 -12.50 -6.86 -11.90
CA PRO A 150 -12.31 -7.78 -13.02
C PRO A 150 -13.63 -8.07 -13.74
N GLU A 151 -13.59 -8.07 -15.08
CA GLU A 151 -14.73 -8.45 -15.91
C GLU A 151 -15.28 -9.83 -15.50
N ASN A 152 -16.59 -10.03 -15.63
CA ASN A 152 -17.27 -11.28 -15.28
C ASN A 152 -17.06 -11.73 -13.83
N ARG A 153 -16.70 -10.81 -12.91
CA ARG A 153 -16.48 -11.09 -11.48
C ARG A 153 -15.43 -12.19 -11.24
N ARG A 154 -14.45 -12.31 -12.13
CA ARG A 154 -13.32 -13.23 -11.97
C ARG A 154 -12.34 -12.72 -10.91
N GLY A 155 -12.64 -13.02 -9.65
CA GLY A 155 -11.76 -12.70 -8.52
C GLY A 155 -10.53 -13.61 -8.44
N ILE A 156 -9.76 -13.47 -7.35
CA ILE A 156 -8.50 -14.21 -7.15
C ILE A 156 -8.66 -15.75 -7.14
N ASN A 157 -9.84 -16.25 -6.78
CA ASN A 157 -10.11 -17.69 -6.80
C ASN A 157 -10.28 -18.26 -8.22
N TYR A 158 -10.57 -17.41 -9.20
CA TYR A 158 -10.72 -17.80 -10.60
C TYR A 158 -10.16 -16.72 -11.54
N PRO A 159 -8.84 -16.51 -11.55
CA PRO A 159 -8.23 -15.39 -12.26
C PRO A 159 -8.21 -15.62 -13.78
N TYR A 160 -8.18 -14.53 -14.53
CA TYR A 160 -7.81 -14.58 -15.95
C TYR A 160 -6.36 -15.04 -16.11
N LYS A 161 -6.12 -15.99 -17.04
CA LYS A 161 -4.78 -16.55 -17.33
C LYS A 161 -4.10 -15.92 -18.53
N LYS A 162 -4.88 -15.26 -19.40
CA LYS A 162 -4.42 -14.58 -20.61
C LYS A 162 -5.05 -13.20 -20.63
N GLY A 163 -4.36 -12.24 -21.24
CA GLY A 163 -4.86 -10.86 -21.37
C GLY A 163 -5.00 -10.15 -20.03
N VAL A 164 -4.03 -10.29 -19.13
CA VAL A 164 -4.09 -9.62 -17.83
C VAL A 164 -3.47 -8.24 -17.96
N GLY A 165 -4.30 -7.21 -18.01
CA GLY A 165 -3.84 -5.83 -18.01
C GLY A 165 -3.09 -5.46 -16.72
N LYS A 166 -2.29 -4.40 -16.75
CA LYS A 166 -1.49 -3.93 -15.61
C LYS A 166 -2.33 -3.71 -14.34
N ILE A 167 -3.53 -3.14 -14.49
CA ILE A 167 -4.42 -2.85 -13.36
C ILE A 167 -4.93 -4.16 -12.74
N LEU A 168 -5.40 -5.08 -13.58
CA LEU A 168 -5.89 -6.38 -13.13
C LEU A 168 -4.79 -7.19 -12.44
N LYS A 169 -3.55 -7.10 -12.93
CA LYS A 169 -2.38 -7.72 -12.29
C LYS A 169 -2.16 -7.17 -10.87
N ALA A 170 -2.14 -5.84 -10.72
CA ALA A 170 -1.98 -5.19 -9.42
C ALA A 170 -3.13 -5.54 -8.46
N TYR A 171 -4.36 -5.65 -8.98
CA TYR A 171 -5.51 -6.10 -8.22
C TYR A 171 -5.32 -7.52 -7.66
N TYR A 172 -4.89 -8.48 -8.49
CA TYR A 172 -4.65 -9.84 -8.02
C TYR A 172 -3.49 -9.91 -7.01
N GLU A 173 -2.44 -9.12 -7.17
CA GLU A 173 -1.35 -9.04 -6.19
C GLU A 173 -1.87 -8.54 -4.84
N LYS A 174 -2.66 -7.47 -4.83
CA LYS A 174 -3.31 -6.94 -3.61
C LYS A 174 -4.21 -7.98 -2.95
N GLU A 175 -5.11 -8.60 -3.70
CA GLU A 175 -6.03 -9.62 -3.16
C GLU A 175 -5.28 -10.86 -2.66
N GLY A 176 -4.14 -11.21 -3.27
CA GLY A 176 -3.29 -12.31 -2.84
C GLY A 176 -2.62 -12.02 -1.50
N ILE A 177 -2.08 -10.82 -1.35
CA ILE A 177 -1.52 -10.36 -0.07
C ILE A 177 -2.60 -10.36 1.02
N LYS A 178 -3.80 -9.86 0.70
CA LYS A 178 -4.92 -9.84 1.63
C LYS A 178 -5.31 -11.24 2.09
N LYS A 179 -5.41 -12.19 1.17
CA LYS A 179 -5.72 -13.59 1.51
C LYS A 179 -4.64 -14.20 2.41
N ASN A 180 -3.37 -14.00 2.09
CA ASN A 180 -2.27 -14.51 2.90
C ASN A 180 -2.27 -13.89 4.31
N TYR A 181 -2.62 -12.61 4.42
CA TYR A 181 -2.78 -11.94 5.70
C TYR A 181 -3.92 -12.54 6.53
N GLU A 182 -5.09 -12.77 5.92
CA GLU A 182 -6.22 -13.42 6.60
C GLU A 182 -5.91 -14.86 7.04
N GLU A 183 -5.09 -15.60 6.28
CA GLU A 183 -4.62 -16.93 6.68
C GLU A 183 -3.63 -16.85 7.85
N ALA A 184 -2.70 -15.89 7.84
CA ALA A 184 -1.76 -15.68 8.93
C ALA A 184 -2.47 -15.28 10.24
N ASP A 185 -3.42 -14.35 10.17
CA ASP A 185 -4.22 -13.90 11.32
C ASP A 185 -4.95 -15.06 12.00
N LYS A 186 -5.56 -15.96 11.21
CA LYS A 186 -6.19 -17.18 11.75
C LYS A 186 -5.19 -18.08 12.48
N ILE A 187 -4.01 -18.27 11.89
CA ILE A 187 -2.96 -19.08 12.52
C ILE A 187 -2.48 -18.43 13.83
N GLU A 188 -2.33 -17.11 13.87
CA GLU A 188 -1.96 -16.39 15.09
C GLU A 188 -3.00 -16.58 16.20
N ILE A 189 -4.28 -16.47 15.87
CA ILE A 189 -5.38 -16.75 16.82
C ILE A 189 -5.30 -18.19 17.35
N GLU A 190 -5.08 -19.17 16.47
CA GLU A 190 -4.94 -20.58 16.86
C GLU A 190 -3.73 -20.82 17.78
N ILE A 191 -2.60 -20.16 17.49
CA ILE A 191 -1.39 -20.21 18.33
C ILE A 191 -1.70 -19.65 19.72
N ASP A 192 -2.38 -18.51 19.81
CA ASP A 192 -2.75 -17.89 21.08
C ASP A 192 -3.68 -18.80 21.91
N GLU A 193 -4.63 -19.47 21.27
CA GLU A 193 -5.48 -20.45 21.93
C GLU A 193 -4.69 -21.65 22.46
N ILE A 194 -3.74 -22.16 21.68
CA ILE A 194 -2.87 -23.27 22.10
C ILE A 194 -2.00 -22.83 23.27
N ASN A 195 -1.42 -21.64 23.22
CA ASN A 195 -0.59 -21.08 24.30
C ASN A 195 -1.38 -20.95 25.61
N LYS A 196 -2.63 -20.48 25.55
CA LYS A 196 -3.53 -20.47 26.72
C LYS A 196 -3.75 -21.87 27.28
N LYS A 197 -4.02 -22.86 26.43
CA LYS A 197 -4.20 -24.27 26.85
C LYS A 197 -2.93 -24.85 27.48
N ILE A 198 -1.75 -24.48 26.99
CA ILE A 198 -0.45 -24.87 27.58
C ILE A 198 -0.31 -24.26 28.97
N GLN A 199 -0.51 -22.95 29.10
CA GLN A 199 -0.39 -22.23 30.37
C GLN A 199 -1.35 -22.77 31.45
N ASP A 200 -2.58 -23.13 31.06
CA ASP A 200 -3.55 -23.77 31.96
C ASP A 200 -3.06 -25.16 32.43
N LYS A 201 -2.47 -25.95 31.52
CA LYS A 201 -1.92 -27.27 31.86
C LYS A 201 -0.69 -27.16 32.76
N GLU A 202 0.21 -26.21 32.49
CA GLU A 202 1.37 -25.95 33.34
C GLU A 202 0.95 -25.51 34.74
N SER A 203 -0.06 -24.64 34.84
CA SER A 203 -0.62 -24.21 36.12
C SER A 203 -1.19 -25.38 36.91
N LYS A 204 -1.91 -26.30 36.25
CA LYS A 204 -2.40 -27.54 36.87
C LYS A 204 -1.26 -28.46 37.30
N GLN A 205 -0.23 -28.61 36.47
CA GLN A 205 0.94 -29.44 36.78
C GLN A 205 1.69 -28.91 38.00
N ASN A 206 1.87 -27.59 38.11
CA ASN A 206 2.51 -26.96 39.26
C ASN A 206 1.70 -27.17 40.54
N LYS A 207 0.37 -27.01 40.52
CA LYS A 207 -0.49 -27.33 41.67
C LYS A 207 -0.33 -28.79 42.13
N ILE A 208 -0.33 -29.74 41.20
CA ILE A 208 -0.14 -31.16 41.51
C ILE A 208 1.25 -31.42 42.10
N LYS A 209 2.30 -30.77 41.58
CA LYS A 209 3.66 -30.87 42.13
C LYS A 209 3.73 -30.31 43.55
N ASP A 210 3.07 -29.19 43.81
CA ASP A 210 3.03 -28.57 45.14
C ASP A 210 2.30 -29.47 46.15
N GLU A 211 1.15 -30.02 45.76
CA GLU A 211 0.42 -31.02 46.55
C GLU A 211 1.29 -32.26 46.84
N LEU A 212 1.97 -32.81 45.84
CA LEU A 212 2.87 -33.95 46.00
C LEU A 212 4.00 -33.65 47.00
N ASN A 213 4.58 -32.45 46.93
CA ASN A 213 5.62 -32.03 47.86
C ASN A 213 5.09 -31.95 49.30
N GLN A 214 3.86 -31.46 49.50
CA GLN A 214 3.22 -31.47 50.81
C GLN A 214 3.01 -32.90 51.34
N TYR A 215 2.57 -33.83 50.49
CA TYR A 215 2.39 -35.23 50.88
C TYR A 215 3.70 -35.93 51.23
N LYS A 216 4.80 -35.63 50.52
CA LYS A 216 6.14 -36.15 50.88
C LYS A 216 6.57 -35.70 52.28
N GLY A 217 6.35 -34.43 52.61
CA GLY A 217 6.62 -33.92 53.96
C GLY A 217 5.84 -34.66 55.04
N LYS A 218 4.52 -34.88 54.82
CA LYS A 218 3.66 -35.64 55.74
C LYS A 218 4.10 -37.10 55.87
N LYS A 219 4.57 -37.74 54.80
CA LYS A 219 5.04 -39.13 54.85
C LYS A 219 6.26 -39.28 55.77
N SER A 220 7.23 -38.36 55.70
CA SER A 220 8.39 -38.35 56.62
C SER A 220 7.93 -38.24 58.08
N GLN A 221 7.01 -37.32 58.35
CA GLN A 221 6.46 -37.11 59.70
C GLN A 221 5.73 -38.35 60.24
N ILE A 222 4.99 -39.07 59.37
CA ILE A 222 4.32 -40.32 59.76
C ILE A 222 5.36 -41.40 60.11
N GLN A 223 6.45 -41.51 59.34
CA GLN A 223 7.52 -42.47 59.60
C GLN A 223 8.25 -42.15 60.93
N GLU A 224 8.58 -40.88 61.17
CA GLU A 224 9.19 -40.43 62.43
C GLU A 224 8.28 -40.73 63.63
N ARG A 225 6.98 -40.45 63.50
CA ARG A 225 6.02 -40.74 64.58
C ARG A 225 5.90 -42.24 64.85
N GLN A 226 5.89 -43.07 63.81
CA GLN A 226 5.85 -44.51 63.96
C GLN A 226 7.09 -45.05 64.68
N GLN A 227 8.26 -44.45 64.44
CA GLN A 227 9.49 -44.81 65.15
C GLN A 227 9.41 -44.43 66.63
N ILE A 228 8.98 -43.20 66.94
CA ILE A 228 8.77 -42.76 68.34
C ILE A 228 7.78 -43.67 69.08
N ASP A 229 6.66 -44.05 68.44
CA ASP A 229 5.67 -44.94 69.04
C ASP A 229 6.24 -46.34 69.32
N ASN A 230 7.17 -46.83 68.49
CA ASN A 230 7.86 -48.10 68.75
C ASN A 230 8.84 -47.96 69.93
N ASP A 231 9.67 -46.91 69.94
CA ASP A 231 10.64 -46.64 71.01
C ASP A 231 9.93 -46.50 72.37
N LEU A 232 8.77 -45.82 72.40
CA LEU A 232 7.93 -45.71 73.60
C LEU A 232 7.47 -47.07 74.11
N ARG A 233 7.05 -47.98 73.22
CA ARG A 233 6.63 -49.34 73.62
C ARG A 233 7.79 -50.14 74.18
N GLU A 234 8.99 -49.97 73.63
CA GLU A 234 10.21 -50.63 74.12
C GLU A 234 10.57 -50.12 75.52
N ILE A 235 10.60 -48.80 75.71
CA ILE A 235 10.86 -48.19 77.02
C ILE A 235 9.81 -48.58 78.06
N ASP A 236 8.52 -48.60 77.69
CA ASP A 236 7.44 -49.06 78.58
C ASP A 236 7.64 -50.53 78.99
N HIS A 237 8.05 -51.38 78.04
CA HIS A 237 8.35 -52.77 78.31
C HIS A 237 9.52 -52.93 79.27
N GLU A 238 10.65 -52.27 79.00
CA GLU A 238 11.84 -52.25 79.87
C GLU A 238 11.50 -51.71 81.26
N THR A 239 10.69 -50.67 81.36
CA THR A 239 10.26 -50.09 82.63
C THR A 239 9.43 -51.08 83.45
N GLU A 240 8.53 -51.83 82.80
CA GLU A 240 7.78 -52.89 83.48
C GLU A 240 8.68 -54.06 83.90
N GLU A 241 9.69 -54.41 83.11
CA GLU A 241 10.69 -55.41 83.52
C GLU A 241 11.54 -54.95 84.71
N ILE A 242 12.02 -53.70 84.69
CA ILE A 242 12.76 -53.10 85.80
C ILE A 242 11.89 -53.03 87.05
N LYS A 243 10.60 -52.67 86.93
CA LYS A 243 9.66 -52.70 88.06
C LYS A 243 9.49 -54.10 88.63
N LYS A 244 9.40 -55.13 87.79
CA LYS A 244 9.34 -56.54 88.23
C LYS A 244 10.62 -56.93 88.95
N LEU A 245 11.79 -56.67 88.35
CA LEU A 245 13.10 -56.91 88.97
C LEU A 245 13.25 -56.17 90.30
N SER A 246 12.84 -54.90 90.37
CA SER A 246 12.86 -54.09 91.58
C SER A 246 11.96 -54.65 92.69
N LYS A 247 10.80 -55.23 92.35
CA LYS A 247 9.95 -55.94 93.33
C LYS A 247 10.58 -57.25 93.80
N GLU A 248 11.25 -57.98 92.90
CA GLU A 248 11.91 -59.25 93.22
C GLU A 248 13.22 -59.08 94.00
N TRP A 249 13.91 -57.95 93.81
CA TRP A 249 15.23 -57.70 94.37
C TRP A 249 15.25 -57.73 95.92
N PRO A 250 14.39 -57.01 96.65
CA PRO A 250 14.33 -57.07 98.11
C PRO A 250 14.05 -58.48 98.63
N ILE A 251 13.27 -59.28 97.89
CA ILE A 251 12.94 -60.65 98.26
C ILE A 251 14.17 -61.54 98.13
N LYS A 252 14.93 -61.42 97.04
CA LYS A 252 16.19 -62.16 96.83
C LYS A 252 17.29 -61.71 97.77
N GLU A 253 17.37 -60.41 98.08
CA GLU A 253 18.33 -59.84 99.02
C GLU A 253 18.06 -60.35 100.45
N ASN A 254 16.81 -60.36 100.90
CA ASN A 254 16.44 -60.92 102.21
C ASN A 254 16.73 -62.43 102.30
N TRP A 255 16.60 -63.15 101.18
CA TRP A 255 17.00 -64.56 101.06
C TRP A 255 18.52 -64.76 101.19
N LEU A 256 19.33 -63.83 100.69
CA LEU A 256 20.79 -63.86 100.81
C LEU A 256 21.26 -63.43 102.21
N SER A 257 20.63 -62.43 102.81
CA SER A 257 20.91 -62.00 104.19
C SER A 257 20.59 -63.10 105.21
N LYS A 258 19.48 -63.84 105.04
CA LYS A 258 19.17 -65.03 105.87
C LYS A 258 20.13 -66.20 105.68
N LYS A 259 20.84 -66.26 104.55
CA LYS A 259 21.87 -67.27 104.29
C LYS A 259 23.25 -66.86 104.84
N ALA A 260 23.43 -65.57 105.12
CA ALA A 260 24.67 -64.99 105.61
C ALA A 260 24.68 -64.77 107.14
N GLU A 261 23.58 -65.05 107.85
CA GLU A 261 23.61 -65.25 109.31
C GLU A 261 24.24 -66.64 109.59
N PRO A 262 25.47 -66.70 110.11
CA PRO A 262 26.06 -67.96 110.53
C PRO A 262 25.50 -68.33 111.90
N GLY A 263 24.96 -69.55 112.02
CA GLY A 263 24.84 -70.21 113.32
C GLY A 263 26.20 -70.51 113.92
#